data_AF-A0A445B4G8-F1
#
_entry.id   AF-A0A445B4G8-F1
#
_cell.length_a   1.000
_cell.length_b   1.000
_cell.length_c   1.000
_cell.angle_alpha   90.00
_cell.angle_beta   90.00
_cell.angle_gamma   90.00
#
_symmetry.space_group_name_H-M   'P 1'
#
loop_
_entity.id
_entity.type
_entity.pdbx_description
1 polymer ?
#
loop_
_entity_poly.entity_id
_entity_poly.type
_entity_poly.pdbx_seq_one_letter_code
_entity_poly.pdbx_strand_id
1 'polypeptide(L)'
;MSNVSWGDSFDNLLNRIWYQPEEVFPVDGIPEQRQHALWVPVDYNYYQIATRLKKLKLDACINSTTCLSTTPKVEMVERGASASIYIDNAAYRSFIYKKFHVTPVEMESASVALICLQQRVPFIVIRALSDLAGGGSSDSNEADIFAPLAATNSVKVVIEFIKLLPSKSPKWSPM
;
A
#
# COMPACT_ATOMS: atom_id res chain seq x y z
N MET A 1 -5.08 -5.78 7.66
CA MET A 1 -6.41 -6.39 7.47
C MET A 1 -7.42 -5.33 7.86
N SER A 2 -8.28 -4.90 6.95
CA SER A 2 -9.31 -3.91 7.26
C SER A 2 -10.36 -4.53 8.17
N ASN A 3 -10.55 -3.96 9.36
CA ASN A 3 -11.63 -4.31 10.27
C ASN A 3 -12.94 -3.71 9.70
N VAL A 4 -13.46 -4.30 8.63
CA VAL A 4 -14.73 -3.89 8.02
C VAL A 4 -15.82 -4.76 8.63
N SER A 5 -16.53 -4.24 9.63
CA SER A 5 -17.74 -4.88 10.13
C SER A 5 -18.81 -4.86 9.04
N TRP A 6 -19.39 -6.02 8.76
CA TRP A 6 -20.53 -6.20 7.83
C TRP A 6 -21.87 -5.87 8.50
N GLY A 7 -21.86 -4.93 9.43
CA GLY A 7 -23.00 -4.62 10.29
C GLY A 7 -22.67 -3.37 11.08
N ASP A 8 -23.06 -2.23 10.51
CA ASP A 8 -23.49 -0.99 11.15
C ASP A 8 -23.49 0.08 10.06
N SER A 9 -24.64 0.72 9.85
CA SER A 9 -24.83 1.79 8.88
C SER A 9 -24.14 3.05 9.39
N PHE A 10 -22.82 3.11 9.26
CA PHE A 10 -22.13 4.38 9.32
C PHE A 10 -22.54 5.19 8.09
N ASP A 11 -23.53 6.06 8.24
CA ASP A 11 -24.00 6.95 7.18
C ASP A 11 -22.87 7.91 6.82
N ASN A 12 -22.26 7.69 5.65
CA ASN A 12 -21.33 8.66 5.08
C ASN A 12 -22.15 9.86 4.57
N LEU A 13 -22.10 10.98 5.31
CA LEU A 13 -22.78 12.23 4.96
C LEU A 13 -22.11 12.98 3.78
N LEU A 14 -21.01 12.47 3.22
CA LEU A 14 -20.41 13.02 2.01
C LEU A 14 -21.36 12.82 0.83
N ASN A 15 -21.81 13.94 0.27
CA ASN A 15 -22.84 14.00 -0.76
C ASN A 15 -22.52 13.11 -1.98
N ARG A 16 -21.32 13.26 -2.57
CA ARG A 16 -20.85 12.47 -3.75
C ARG A 16 -19.33 12.46 -3.83
N ILE A 17 -18.75 11.36 -4.34
CA ILE A 17 -17.34 11.29 -4.74
C ILE A 17 -17.26 11.32 -6.26
N TRP A 18 -16.54 12.29 -6.80
CA TRP A 18 -16.12 12.33 -8.19
C TRP A 18 -14.76 11.67 -8.31
N TYR A 19 -14.54 10.89 -9.36
CA TYR A 19 -13.25 10.29 -9.67
C TYR A 19 -12.87 10.62 -11.10
N GLN A 20 -11.61 10.97 -11.30
CA GLN A 20 -11.06 11.27 -12.61
C GLN A 20 -9.78 10.45 -12.78
N PRO A 21 -9.62 9.70 -13.89
CA PRO A 21 -8.35 9.09 -14.23
C PRO A 21 -7.26 10.15 -14.44
N GLU A 22 -6.03 9.86 -14.03
CA GLU A 22 -4.89 10.76 -14.25
C GLU A 22 -4.45 10.75 -15.72
N GLU A 23 -4.06 11.91 -16.24
CA GLU A 23 -3.44 12.01 -17.57
C GLU A 23 -2.00 11.48 -17.52
N VAL A 24 -1.63 10.61 -18.44
CA VAL A 24 -0.29 10.01 -18.53
C VAL A 24 0.26 10.05 -19.94
N PHE A 25 1.59 10.14 -20.04
CA PHE A 25 2.35 10.21 -21.29
C PHE A 25 3.47 9.16 -21.24
N PRO A 26 3.19 7.90 -21.65
CA PRO A 26 4.20 6.85 -21.62
C PRO A 26 5.38 7.15 -22.54
N VAL A 27 6.59 6.75 -22.13
CA VAL A 27 7.84 6.97 -22.86
C VAL A 27 7.89 6.25 -24.21
N ASP A 28 7.12 5.18 -24.36
CA ASP A 28 6.92 4.41 -25.59
C ASP A 28 5.63 4.79 -26.34
N GLY A 29 4.96 5.86 -25.91
CA GLY A 29 3.76 6.40 -26.53
C GLY A 29 4.08 7.38 -27.67
N ILE A 30 3.03 7.90 -28.30
CA ILE A 30 3.14 9.00 -29.26
C ILE A 30 3.28 10.31 -28.48
N PRO A 31 4.31 11.13 -28.76
CA PRO A 31 4.47 12.44 -28.12
C PRO A 31 3.20 13.28 -28.21
N GLU A 32 2.87 14.01 -27.13
CA GLU A 32 1.66 14.85 -27.01
C GLU A 32 0.31 14.11 -27.10
N GLN A 33 0.30 12.77 -27.17
CA GLN A 33 -0.92 11.99 -27.08
C GLN A 33 -1.21 11.58 -25.63
N ARG A 34 -2.19 12.24 -25.02
CA ARG A 34 -2.65 11.94 -23.66
C ARG A 34 -3.29 10.56 -23.56
N GLN A 35 -2.90 9.79 -22.56
CA GLN A 35 -3.57 8.57 -22.11
C GLN A 35 -4.11 8.77 -20.70
N HIS A 36 -4.88 7.82 -20.19
CA HIS A 36 -5.54 7.92 -18.89
C HIS A 36 -5.30 6.69 -18.03
N ALA A 37 -4.97 6.90 -16.76
CA ALA A 37 -4.77 5.84 -15.78
C ALA A 37 -5.57 6.10 -14.51
N LEU A 38 -6.56 5.25 -14.25
CA LEU A 38 -7.24 5.22 -12.94
C LEU A 38 -6.58 4.20 -11.99
N TRP A 39 -6.18 3.06 -12.54
CA TRP A 39 -5.48 2.00 -11.81
C TRP A 39 -4.13 1.75 -12.45
N VAL A 40 -3.09 1.76 -11.62
CA VAL A 40 -1.73 1.44 -12.05
C VAL A 40 -1.38 0.05 -11.54
N PRO A 41 -1.27 -0.96 -12.41
CA PRO A 41 -0.95 -2.32 -11.99
C PRO A 41 0.52 -2.40 -11.56
N VAL A 42 0.76 -3.11 -10.46
CA VAL A 42 2.12 -3.54 -10.08
C VAL A 42 2.63 -4.63 -11.03
N ASP A 43 3.94 -4.86 -11.05
CA ASP A 43 4.54 -5.95 -11.81
C ASP A 43 4.03 -7.32 -11.29
N TYR A 44 3.52 -8.14 -12.21
CA TYR A 44 2.93 -9.44 -11.88
C TYR A 44 3.96 -10.39 -11.26
N ASN A 45 5.20 -10.42 -11.76
CA ASN A 45 6.23 -11.32 -11.23
C ASN A 45 6.64 -10.89 -9.82
N TYR A 46 6.80 -9.59 -9.58
CA TYR A 46 7.07 -9.06 -8.25
C TYR A 46 5.92 -9.38 -7.29
N TYR A 47 4.67 -9.24 -7.72
CA TYR A 47 3.51 -9.60 -6.91
C TYR A 47 3.53 -11.09 -6.54
N GLN A 48 3.81 -11.99 -7.49
CA GLN A 48 3.93 -13.42 -7.24
C GLN A 48 5.08 -13.75 -6.28
N ILE A 49 6.23 -13.11 -6.44
CA ILE A 49 7.38 -13.28 -5.53
C ILE A 49 7.00 -12.84 -4.11
N ALA A 50 6.32 -11.70 -3.97
CA ALA A 50 5.90 -11.17 -2.68
C ALA A 50 4.94 -12.10 -1.91
N THR A 51 4.16 -12.96 -2.60
CA THR A 51 3.31 -13.94 -1.92
C THR A 51 4.08 -14.91 -1.00
N ARG A 52 5.37 -15.15 -1.29
CA ARG A 52 6.24 -16.00 -0.46
C ARG A 52 6.53 -15.38 0.91
N LEU A 53 6.41 -14.05 1.02
CA LEU A 53 6.64 -13.29 2.25
C LEU A 53 5.49 -13.39 3.24
N LYS A 54 4.32 -13.95 2.87
CA LYS A 54 3.20 -14.17 3.81
C LYS A 54 3.57 -15.02 5.03
N LYS A 55 4.60 -15.86 4.90
CA LYS A 55 5.12 -16.71 5.99
C LYS A 55 6.21 -16.03 6.83
N LEU A 56 6.62 -14.82 6.48
CA LEU A 56 7.67 -14.10 7.18
C LEU A 56 7.19 -13.72 8.58
N LYS A 57 7.99 -14.08 9.60
CA LYS A 57 7.71 -13.70 10.99
C LYS A 57 8.12 -12.26 11.22
N LEU A 58 7.14 -11.43 11.54
CA LEU A 58 7.33 -10.03 11.90
C LEU A 58 7.39 -9.88 13.42
N ASP A 59 8.09 -8.83 13.85
CA ASP A 59 8.28 -8.55 15.26
C ASP A 59 7.03 -7.83 15.79
N ALA A 60 6.58 -8.22 16.98
CA ALA A 60 5.37 -7.67 17.61
C ALA A 60 5.66 -6.63 18.70
N CYS A 61 6.92 -6.52 19.12
CA CYS A 61 7.33 -5.74 20.28
C CYS A 61 8.51 -4.82 19.94
N ILE A 62 8.51 -3.63 20.53
CA ILE A 62 9.67 -2.73 20.50
C ILE A 62 10.64 -3.11 21.62
N ASN A 63 10.11 -3.45 22.80
CA ASN A 63 10.83 -3.85 24.00
C ASN A 63 9.96 -4.82 24.82
N SER A 64 10.43 -5.23 26.01
CA SER A 64 9.72 -6.20 26.86
C SER A 64 8.35 -5.72 27.38
N THR A 65 8.08 -4.43 27.38
CA THR A 65 6.85 -3.82 27.94
C THR A 65 5.91 -3.27 26.87
N THR A 66 6.38 -3.02 25.65
CA THR A 66 5.62 -2.36 24.59
C THR A 66 5.47 -3.30 23.39
N CYS A 67 4.32 -3.97 23.33
CA CYS A 67 3.98 -4.98 22.34
C CYS A 67 2.58 -4.74 21.76
N LEU A 68 2.41 -5.12 20.50
CA LEU A 68 1.10 -5.23 19.86
C LEU A 68 0.34 -6.44 20.40
N SER A 69 -0.98 -6.28 20.57
CA SER A 69 -1.88 -7.37 20.98
C SER A 69 -1.96 -8.50 19.95
N THR A 70 -1.78 -8.16 18.68
CA THR A 70 -1.76 -9.10 17.56
C THR A 70 -0.43 -9.00 16.84
N THR A 71 0.21 -10.14 16.57
CA THR A 71 1.45 -10.19 15.80
C THR A 71 1.21 -9.67 14.37
N PRO A 72 2.01 -8.69 13.89
CA PRO A 72 1.93 -8.22 12.53
C PRO A 72 2.16 -9.35 11.52
N LYS A 73 1.54 -9.22 10.35
CA LYS A 73 1.73 -10.17 9.26
C LYS A 73 1.75 -9.46 7.91
N VAL A 74 2.42 -10.07 6.95
CA VAL A 74 2.37 -9.65 5.54
C VAL A 74 1.06 -10.15 4.94
N GLU A 75 0.29 -9.24 4.36
CA GLU A 75 -0.97 -9.54 3.68
C GLU A 75 -0.93 -8.98 2.26
N MET A 76 -1.46 -9.75 1.30
CA MET A 76 -1.60 -9.28 -0.08
C MET A 76 -2.90 -8.49 -0.19
N VAL A 77 -2.85 -7.35 -0.86
CA VAL A 77 -4.03 -6.51 -1.11
C VAL A 77 -4.35 -6.49 -2.59
N GLU A 78 -5.63 -6.28 -2.91
CA GLU A 78 -6.07 -6.10 -4.30
C GLU A 78 -5.71 -4.68 -4.78
N ARG A 79 -6.04 -3.67 -3.98
CA ARG A 79 -5.85 -2.25 -4.33
C ARG A 79 -5.49 -1.42 -3.11
N GLY A 80 -4.61 -0.45 -3.32
CA GLY A 80 -4.28 0.64 -2.39
C GLY A 80 -4.47 2.00 -3.07
N ALA A 81 -4.48 3.07 -2.29
CA ALA A 81 -4.55 4.43 -2.81
C ALA A 81 -3.63 5.37 -2.03
N SER A 82 -3.22 6.48 -2.67
CA SER A 82 -2.64 7.61 -1.96
C SER A 82 -3.68 8.70 -1.72
N ALA A 83 -3.61 9.39 -0.59
CA ALA A 83 -4.46 10.53 -0.25
C ALA A 83 -3.63 11.63 0.42
N SER A 84 -4.01 12.88 0.21
CA SER A 84 -3.42 14.06 0.89
C SER A 84 -4.03 14.34 2.26
N ILE A 85 -4.99 13.51 2.69
CA ILE A 85 -5.67 13.62 3.97
C ILE A 85 -5.40 12.37 4.80
N TYR A 86 -5.21 12.57 6.10
CA TYR A 86 -5.24 11.47 7.05
C TYR A 86 -6.67 10.94 7.18
N ILE A 87 -6.84 9.63 7.16
CA ILE A 87 -8.16 9.00 7.27
C ILE A 87 -8.26 8.33 8.64
N ASP A 88 -9.04 8.94 9.53
CA ASP A 88 -9.45 8.32 10.81
C ASP A 88 -10.98 8.37 10.93
N ASN A 89 -11.66 7.67 10.03
CA ASN A 89 -13.11 7.70 9.93
C ASN A 89 -13.64 6.37 9.38
N ALA A 90 -14.34 5.60 10.22
CA ALA A 90 -14.87 4.28 9.88
C ALA A 90 -15.86 4.32 8.70
N ALA A 91 -16.69 5.36 8.62
CA ALA A 91 -17.66 5.55 7.53
C ALA A 91 -16.94 5.78 6.20
N TYR A 92 -15.93 6.65 6.18
CA TYR A 92 -15.14 6.96 5.00
C TYR A 92 -14.30 5.75 4.54
N ARG A 93 -13.63 5.06 5.48
CA ARG A 93 -12.92 3.79 5.21
C ARG A 93 -13.85 2.76 4.58
N SER A 94 -15.05 2.58 5.13
CA SER A 94 -16.03 1.62 4.61
C SER A 94 -16.55 2.03 3.23
N PHE A 95 -16.74 3.33 3.01
CA PHE A 95 -17.13 3.88 1.71
C PHE A 95 -16.07 3.58 0.64
N ILE A 96 -14.79 3.94 0.87
CA ILE A 96 -13.72 3.74 -0.13
C ILE A 96 -13.50 2.26 -0.44
N TYR A 97 -13.65 1.39 0.57
CA TYR A 97 -13.61 -0.05 0.37
C TYR A 97 -14.77 -0.53 -0.51
N LYS A 98 -16.02 -0.17 -0.18
CA LYS A 98 -17.21 -0.57 -0.97
C LYS A 98 -17.17 -0.04 -2.40
N LYS A 99 -16.63 1.17 -2.60
CA LYS A 99 -16.63 1.84 -3.91
C LYS A 99 -15.47 1.40 -4.80
N PHE A 100 -14.29 1.20 -4.23
CA PHE A 100 -13.04 1.02 -4.98
C PHE A 100 -12.25 -0.23 -4.62
N HIS A 101 -12.67 -0.99 -3.60
CA HIS A 101 -11.93 -2.12 -3.00
C HIS A 101 -10.54 -1.75 -2.48
N VAL A 102 -10.36 -0.48 -2.10
CA VAL A 102 -9.13 0.02 -1.49
C VAL A 102 -9.08 -0.40 -0.03
N THR A 103 -7.95 -0.96 0.40
CA THR A 103 -7.74 -1.42 1.79
C THR A 103 -6.67 -0.65 2.55
N PRO A 104 -5.47 -0.37 1.98
CA PRO A 104 -4.56 0.62 2.52
C PRO A 104 -4.74 1.98 1.84
N VAL A 105 -4.62 3.04 2.64
CA VAL A 105 -4.42 4.40 2.15
C VAL A 105 -3.14 4.95 2.76
N GLU A 106 -2.30 5.56 1.94
CA GLU A 106 -1.03 6.20 2.34
C GLU A 106 -0.82 7.50 1.53
N MET A 107 0.37 8.10 1.49
CA MET A 107 0.51 9.46 0.93
C MET A 107 1.44 9.55 -0.30
N GLU A 108 2.15 8.48 -0.69
CA GLU A 108 3.27 8.59 -1.64
C GLU A 108 3.24 7.59 -2.80
N SER A 109 2.68 6.39 -2.64
CA SER A 109 2.93 5.28 -3.57
C SER A 109 2.29 5.45 -4.95
N ALA A 110 1.17 6.16 -5.07
CA ALA A 110 0.49 6.40 -6.33
C ALA A 110 1.32 7.30 -7.26
N SER A 111 2.02 8.31 -6.73
CA SER A 111 2.86 9.19 -7.56
C SER A 111 4.06 8.42 -8.12
N VAL A 112 4.70 7.58 -7.29
CA VAL A 112 5.77 6.67 -7.74
C VAL A 112 5.26 5.68 -8.79
N ALA A 113 4.09 5.08 -8.55
CA ALA A 113 3.46 4.16 -9.49
C ALA A 113 3.18 4.81 -10.86
N LEU A 114 2.66 6.04 -10.88
CA LEU A 114 2.41 6.79 -12.13
C LEU A 114 3.69 7.05 -12.92
N ILE A 115 4.79 7.37 -12.26
CA ILE A 115 6.08 7.52 -12.94
C ILE A 115 6.59 6.17 -13.45
N CYS A 116 6.51 5.11 -12.65
CA CYS A 116 6.89 3.77 -13.10
C CYS A 116 6.09 3.30 -14.32
N LEU A 117 4.78 3.59 -14.35
CA LEU A 117 3.91 3.33 -15.49
C LEU A 117 4.40 4.07 -16.73
N GLN A 118 4.63 5.39 -16.62
CA GLN A 118 5.05 6.22 -17.74
C GLN A 118 6.45 5.84 -18.25
N GLN A 119 7.36 5.46 -17.36
CA GLN A 119 8.73 5.08 -17.71
C GLN A 119 8.91 3.59 -18.03
N ARG A 120 7.82 2.80 -18.03
CA ARG A 120 7.86 1.34 -18.25
C ARG A 120 8.81 0.59 -17.29
N VAL A 121 8.86 1.05 -16.05
CA VAL A 121 9.68 0.43 -15.00
C VAL A 121 8.80 -0.50 -14.16
N PRO A 122 9.13 -1.80 -14.06
CA PRO A 122 8.38 -2.72 -13.21
C PRO A 122 8.53 -2.31 -11.74
N PHE A 123 7.42 -2.30 -10.99
CA PHE A 123 7.39 -1.85 -9.60
C PHE A 123 6.46 -2.70 -8.75
N ILE A 124 6.66 -2.65 -7.43
CA ILE A 124 5.75 -3.17 -6.41
C ILE A 124 5.73 -2.21 -5.23
N VAL A 125 4.60 -2.12 -4.53
CA VAL A 125 4.47 -1.32 -3.31
C VAL A 125 4.39 -2.26 -2.12
N ILE A 126 5.28 -2.04 -1.15
CA ILE A 126 5.27 -2.70 0.16
C ILE A 126 5.04 -1.62 1.20
N ARG A 127 3.96 -1.75 1.98
CA ARG A 127 3.56 -0.75 2.99
C ARG A 127 3.30 -1.40 4.33
N ALA A 128 3.86 -0.82 5.38
CA ALA A 128 3.48 -1.10 6.75
C ALA A 128 2.31 -0.18 7.14
N LEU A 129 1.27 -0.76 7.74
CA LEU A 129 0.13 -0.02 8.27
C LEU A 129 0.37 0.25 9.75
N SER A 130 0.31 1.52 10.14
CA SER A 130 0.56 1.99 11.50
C SER A 130 -0.71 2.13 12.35
N ASP A 131 -1.87 2.26 11.70
CA ASP A 131 -3.17 2.49 12.35
C ASP A 131 -4.32 1.84 11.54
N LEU A 132 -5.56 2.00 12.03
CA LEU A 132 -6.75 1.32 11.50
C LEU A 132 -7.85 2.24 10.94
N ALA A 133 -7.51 3.46 10.56
CA ALA A 133 -8.41 4.40 9.86
C ALA A 133 -9.84 4.45 10.43
N GLY A 134 -9.97 4.80 11.71
CA GLY A 134 -11.23 4.75 12.47
C GLY A 134 -11.60 3.36 13.01
N GLY A 135 -10.62 2.46 13.14
CA GLY A 135 -10.80 1.10 13.65
C GLY A 135 -10.02 0.78 14.92
N GLY A 136 -9.25 1.74 15.45
CA GLY A 136 -8.56 1.63 16.73
C GLY A 136 -9.46 1.97 17.91
N SER A 137 -8.96 1.78 19.13
CA SER A 137 -9.61 2.31 20.33
C SER A 137 -9.53 3.84 20.33
N SER A 138 -10.59 4.51 20.83
CA SER A 138 -10.71 5.98 20.88
C SER A 138 -9.61 6.72 21.65
N ASP A 139 -8.74 6.00 22.37
CA ASP A 139 -7.96 6.55 23.46
C ASP A 139 -6.52 6.92 23.07
N SER A 140 -6.00 6.44 21.93
CA SER A 140 -4.66 6.83 21.44
C SER A 140 -4.41 6.38 20.00
N ASN A 141 -3.69 7.18 19.21
CA ASN A 141 -3.17 6.77 17.91
C ASN A 141 -1.97 5.85 18.11
N GLU A 142 -2.11 4.57 17.76
CA GLU A 142 -1.06 3.57 17.89
C GLU A 142 0.17 3.86 17.01
N ALA A 143 0.02 4.70 15.98
CA ALA A 143 1.10 5.05 15.07
C ALA A 143 2.29 5.72 15.78
N ASP A 144 2.04 6.63 16.72
CA ASP A 144 3.11 7.36 17.42
C ASP A 144 3.98 6.44 18.28
N ILE A 145 3.38 5.37 18.80
CA ILE A 145 4.07 4.38 19.64
C ILE A 145 4.79 3.34 18.77
N PHE A 146 4.12 2.84 17.73
CA PHE A 146 4.59 1.69 16.96
C PHE A 146 5.30 2.03 15.64
N ALA A 147 5.46 3.31 15.28
CA ALA A 147 6.21 3.72 14.09
C ALA A 147 7.61 3.07 13.98
N PRO A 148 8.44 2.97 15.04
CA PRO A 148 9.73 2.29 14.96
C PRO A 148 9.61 0.79 14.64
N LEU A 149 8.58 0.12 15.19
CA LEU A 149 8.30 -1.29 14.93
C LEU A 149 7.83 -1.50 13.48
N ALA A 150 6.94 -0.63 13.01
CA ALA A 150 6.44 -0.64 11.64
C ALA A 150 7.57 -0.42 10.63
N ALA A 151 8.47 0.54 10.90
CA ALA A 151 9.65 0.79 10.08
C ALA A 151 10.60 -0.41 10.03
N THR A 152 10.90 -1.01 11.19
CA THR A 152 11.78 -2.20 11.29
C THR A 152 11.21 -3.38 10.51
N ASN A 153 9.92 -3.69 10.70
CA ASN A 153 9.25 -4.74 9.96
C ASN A 153 9.18 -4.45 8.46
N SER A 154 8.95 -3.20 8.06
CA SER A 154 8.94 -2.79 6.65
C SER A 154 10.29 -3.06 5.98
N VAL A 155 11.40 -2.65 6.62
CA VAL A 155 12.76 -2.91 6.14
C VAL A 155 13.02 -4.42 6.03
N LYS A 156 12.62 -5.19 7.04
CA LYS A 156 12.74 -6.67 7.03
C LYS A 156 12.03 -7.29 5.83
N VAL A 157 10.79 -6.88 5.55
CA VAL A 157 10.01 -7.36 4.40
C VAL A 157 10.68 -7.00 3.07
N VAL A 158 11.17 -5.76 2.93
CA VAL A 158 11.84 -5.30 1.70
C VAL A 158 13.15 -6.06 1.47
N ILE A 159 13.97 -6.27 2.51
CA ILE A 159 15.21 -7.04 2.40
C ILE A 159 14.91 -8.48 1.96
N GLU A 160 13.94 -9.14 2.59
CA GLU A 160 13.55 -10.49 2.21
C GLU A 160 12.97 -10.55 0.79
N PHE A 161 12.21 -9.54 0.36
CA PHE A 161 11.75 -9.43 -1.02
C PHE A 161 12.92 -9.37 -2.00
N ILE A 162 13.92 -8.52 -1.74
CA ILE A 162 15.10 -8.36 -2.60
C ILE A 162 15.88 -9.67 -2.71
N LYS A 163 16.03 -10.44 -1.62
CA LYS A 163 16.70 -11.76 -1.64
C LYS A 163 15.97 -12.78 -2.53
N LEU A 164 14.66 -12.64 -2.71
CA LEU A 164 13.86 -13.51 -3.57
C LEU A 164 13.90 -13.09 -5.04
N LEU A 165 14.41 -11.89 -5.36
CA LEU A 165 14.54 -11.46 -6.74
C LEU A 165 15.58 -12.33 -7.47
N PRO A 166 15.33 -12.70 -8.73
CA PRO A 166 16.32 -13.42 -9.53
C PRO A 166 17.56 -12.55 -9.70
N SER A 167 18.74 -13.13 -9.50
CA SER A 167 19.99 -12.44 -9.81
C SER A 167 20.05 -12.16 -11.31
N LYS A 168 19.94 -10.89 -11.70
CA LYS A 168 20.39 -10.49 -13.03
C LYS A 168 21.91 -10.48 -12.99
N SER A 169 22.55 -11.44 -13.68
CA SER A 169 23.95 -11.28 -14.07
C SER A 169 24.03 -10.07 -15.01
N PRO A 170 24.83 -9.04 -14.72
CA PRO A 170 24.98 -7.93 -15.64
C PRO A 170 25.80 -8.42 -16.84
N LYS A 171 25.13 -8.74 -17.96
CA LYS A 171 25.79 -8.70 -19.26
C LYS A 171 25.91 -7.23 -19.65
N TRP A 172 26.92 -6.57 -19.11
CA TRP A 172 27.42 -5.32 -19.67
C TRP A 172 28.37 -5.69 -20.81
N SER A 173 27.97 -5.36 -22.04
CA SER A 173 28.84 -5.33 -23.21
C SER A 173 28.96 -3.88 -23.64
N PRO A 174 30.12 -3.23 -23.45
CA PRO A 174 30.33 -1.92 -24.03
C PRO A 174 30.41 -2.05 -25.56
N MET A 175 29.67 -1.20 -26.28
CA MET A 175 30.05 -0.75 -27.62
C MET A 175 31.06 0.38 -27.47
#